data_AF-A0A961GEE2-F1
#
_entry.id   AF-A0A961GEE2-F1
#
_cell.length_a   1.000
_cell.length_b   1.000
_cell.length_c   1.000
_cell.angle_alpha   90.00
_cell.angle_beta   90.00
_cell.angle_gamma   90.00
#
_symmetry.space_group_name_H-M   'P 1'
#
loop_
_entity.id
_entity.type
_entity.pdbx_description
1 polymer ?
#
loop_
_entity_poly.entity_id
_entity_poly.type
_entity_poly.pdbx_seq_one_letter_code
_entity_poly.pdbx_strand_id
1 'polypeptide(L)'
;NDIEKATAMARRMVTQFGMSERIGAIRLGQETGEVFLGRDMGHQRDYSEGLATIVDEEIRRLIEAAHDEAWRILHDNRDILDRLVLELLEQETLNAEQLKTVFEGVRKQPPRPVWLSSDRRTVSELPPVQTPAERAAIERGEDPNAKRAWEEHPPQAVIEVPPGGQVGG
;
A
#
# COMPACT_ATOMS: atom_id res chain seq x y z
N ASN A 1 7.78 -18.83 3.95
CA ASN A 1 7.63 -17.95 5.13
C ASN A 1 7.01 -16.65 4.62
N ASP A 2 5.75 -16.73 4.24
CA ASP A 2 5.09 -15.67 3.47
C ASP A 2 3.70 -15.41 4.06
N ILE A 3 2.97 -16.48 4.41
CA ILE A 3 1.72 -16.38 5.20
C ILE A 3 1.97 -15.65 6.52
N GLU A 4 3.02 -16.02 7.26
CA GLU A 4 3.36 -15.38 8.54
C GLU A 4 3.68 -13.89 8.36
N LYS A 5 4.49 -13.54 7.35
CA LYS A 5 4.87 -12.15 7.05
C LYS A 5 3.67 -11.32 6.59
N ALA A 6 2.85 -11.87 5.70
CA ALA A 6 1.64 -11.22 5.21
C ALA A 6 0.65 -10.97 6.35
N THR A 7 0.45 -11.97 7.21
CA THR A 7 -0.41 -11.85 8.39
C THR A 7 0.12 -10.82 9.39
N ALA A 8 1.43 -10.81 9.65
CA ALA A 8 2.05 -9.83 10.52
C ALA A 8 1.92 -8.41 9.95
N MET A 9 2.11 -8.22 8.64
CA MET A 9 1.94 -6.93 7.98
C MET A 9 0.48 -6.47 8.05
N ALA A 10 -0.47 -7.32 7.67
CA ALA A 10 -1.90 -7.02 7.73
C ALA A 10 -2.33 -6.65 9.16
N ARG A 11 -1.81 -7.35 10.18
CA ARG A 11 -2.05 -7.00 11.58
C ARG A 11 -1.54 -5.59 11.89
N ARG A 12 -0.32 -5.21 11.48
CA ARG A 12 0.21 -3.85 11.71
C ARG A 12 -0.57 -2.79 10.95
N MET A 13 -1.01 -3.08 9.71
CA MET A 13 -1.87 -2.18 8.95
C MET A 13 -3.14 -1.84 9.72
N VAL A 14 -3.79 -2.87 10.26
CA VAL A 14 -5.06 -2.75 10.99
C VAL A 14 -4.86 -2.13 12.38
N THR A 15 -3.84 -2.55 13.14
CA THR A 15 -3.69 -2.17 14.55
C THR A 15 -2.75 -1.01 14.79
N GLN A 16 -1.73 -0.77 13.96
CA GLN A 16 -0.70 0.25 14.20
C GLN A 16 -0.84 1.44 13.25
N PHE A 17 -1.19 1.20 11.99
CA PHE A 17 -1.23 2.24 10.95
C PHE A 17 -2.63 2.85 10.76
N GLY A 18 -3.66 2.28 11.37
CA GLY A 18 -5.04 2.78 11.23
C GLY A 18 -5.61 2.57 9.82
N MET A 19 -5.14 1.55 9.10
CA MET A 19 -5.58 1.21 7.74
C MET A 19 -6.84 0.33 7.74
N SER A 20 -7.79 0.62 8.63
CA SER A 20 -9.12 0.01 8.64
C SER A 20 -10.13 1.09 8.98
N GLU A 21 -11.13 1.28 8.12
CA GLU A 21 -12.20 2.24 8.37
C GLU A 21 -13.04 1.85 9.60
N ARG A 22 -13.27 0.55 9.81
CA ARG A 22 -14.07 0.03 10.94
C ARG A 22 -13.41 0.29 12.29
N ILE A 23 -12.08 0.31 12.34
CA ILE A 23 -11.30 0.61 13.55
C ILE A 23 -11.02 2.10 13.65
N GLY A 24 -10.76 2.74 12.52
CA GLY A 24 -10.36 4.14 12.43
C GLY A 24 -8.85 4.35 12.63
N ALA A 25 -8.46 5.63 12.65
CA ALA A 25 -7.07 6.06 12.77
C ALA A 25 -6.59 6.02 14.24
N ILE A 26 -6.69 4.84 14.86
CA ILE A 26 -6.23 4.60 16.24
C ILE A 26 -5.17 3.50 16.26
N ARG A 27 -4.21 3.63 17.18
CA ARG A 27 -3.24 2.59 17.46
C ARG A 27 -3.79 1.67 18.55
N LEU A 28 -3.91 0.39 18.25
CA LEU A 28 -4.33 -0.67 19.15
C LEU A 28 -3.12 -1.43 19.69
N GLY A 29 -2.99 -1.44 21.01
CA GLY A 29 -1.91 -2.10 21.75
C GLY A 29 -0.63 -1.27 21.85
N GLN A 30 0.11 -1.50 22.94
CA GLN A 30 1.47 -0.97 23.12
C GLN A 30 2.47 -1.77 22.26
N GLU A 31 3.50 -1.11 21.72
CA GLU A 31 4.64 -1.86 21.18
C GLU A 31 5.25 -2.69 22.31
N THR A 32 5.56 -3.94 22.03
CA THR A 32 6.48 -4.76 22.82
C THR A 32 7.88 -4.14 22.75
N GLY A 33 8.08 -3.03 23.47
CA GLY A 33 9.33 -2.31 23.62
C GLY A 33 9.78 -2.43 25.07
N GLU A 34 10.87 -3.17 25.27
CA GLU A 34 11.55 -3.47 26.54
C GLU A 34 10.89 -4.52 27.45
N VAL A 35 11.26 -5.78 27.19
CA VAL A 35 11.18 -6.88 28.17
C VAL A 35 12.25 -6.63 29.24
N PHE A 36 11.95 -5.80 30.23
CA PHE A 36 12.78 -5.73 31.43
C PHE A 36 12.61 -7.04 32.21
N LEU A 37 13.71 -7.78 32.36
CA LEU A 37 13.82 -9.07 33.04
C LEU A 37 13.10 -9.06 34.41
N GLY A 38 11.90 -9.63 34.49
CA GLY A 38 11.26 -9.85 35.80
C GLY A 38 9.75 -9.80 35.91
N ARG A 39 8.96 -9.95 34.83
CA ARG A 39 7.54 -10.26 35.00
C ARG A 39 7.00 -11.15 33.89
N ASP A 40 6.58 -12.34 34.31
CA ASP A 40 5.89 -13.32 33.50
C ASP A 40 4.67 -12.73 32.77
N MET A 41 4.62 -13.06 31.48
CA MET A 41 3.46 -13.57 30.75
C MET A 41 2.11 -12.88 30.99
N GLY A 42 1.92 -11.77 30.29
CA GLY A 42 0.60 -11.27 29.99
C GLY A 42 0.68 -10.44 28.71
N HIS A 43 0.58 -11.08 27.55
CA HIS A 43 0.19 -10.37 26.32
C HIS A 43 -1.28 -9.94 26.47
N GLN A 44 -1.54 -9.00 27.37
CA GLN A 44 -2.86 -8.45 27.56
C GLN A 44 -3.14 -7.57 26.34
N ARG A 45 -4.15 -7.96 25.56
CA ARG A 45 -4.70 -7.07 24.53
C ARG A 45 -5.32 -5.89 25.27
N ASP A 46 -4.84 -4.68 25.03
CA ASP A 46 -5.38 -3.44 25.64
C ASP A 46 -6.75 -3.03 25.03
N TYR A 47 -7.51 -3.97 24.48
CA TYR A 47 -8.77 -3.71 23.80
C TYR A 47 -9.79 -4.84 24.01
N SER A 48 -11.07 -4.49 23.92
CA SER A 48 -12.18 -5.42 24.15
C SER A 48 -12.20 -6.63 23.20
N GLU A 49 -12.81 -7.73 23.64
CA GLU A 49 -13.06 -8.92 22.79
C GLU A 49 -13.83 -8.59 21.51
N GLY A 50 -14.81 -7.67 21.60
CA GLY A 50 -15.54 -7.19 20.43
C GLY A 50 -14.61 -6.53 19.40
N LEU A 51 -13.68 -5.69 19.86
CA LEU A 51 -12.70 -5.07 18.97
C LEU A 51 -11.68 -6.09 18.44
N ALA A 52 -11.32 -7.10 19.23
CA ALA A 52 -10.44 -8.18 18.79
C ALA A 52 -11.05 -8.97 17.62
N THR A 53 -12.36 -9.24 17.69
CA THR A 53 -13.09 -9.91 16.61
C THR A 53 -13.06 -9.06 15.33
N ILE A 54 -13.31 -7.75 15.45
CA ILE A 54 -13.22 -6.82 14.32
C ILE A 54 -11.81 -6.81 13.70
N VAL A 55 -10.76 -6.77 14.52
CA VAL A 55 -9.36 -6.82 14.04
C VAL A 55 -9.11 -8.09 13.23
N ASP A 56 -9.50 -9.25 13.74
CA ASP A 56 -9.24 -10.51 13.06
C ASP A 56 -10.08 -10.66 11.77
N GLU A 57 -11.30 -10.11 11.73
CA GLU A 57 -12.10 -9.98 10.50
C GLU A 57 -11.41 -9.10 9.44
N GLU A 58 -10.89 -7.94 9.85
CA GLU A 58 -10.21 -7.00 8.95
C GLU A 58 -8.91 -7.58 8.40
N ILE A 59 -8.15 -8.29 9.23
CA ILE A 59 -6.93 -9.00 8.79
C ILE A 59 -7.30 -10.06 7.75
N ARG A 60 -8.33 -10.88 8.01
CA ARG A 60 -8.79 -11.90 7.06
C ARG A 60 -9.18 -11.26 5.73
N ARG A 61 -10.02 -10.22 5.78
CA ARG A 61 -10.48 -9.48 4.58
C ARG A 61 -9.31 -8.96 3.74
N LEU A 62 -8.28 -8.39 4.38
CA LEU A 62 -7.09 -7.89 3.67
C LEU A 62 -6.29 -9.01 3.01
N ILE A 63 -6.08 -10.12 3.71
CA ILE A 63 -5.31 -11.26 3.19
C ILE A 63 -6.05 -11.92 2.04
N GLU A 64 -7.34 -12.18 2.19
CA GLU A 64 -8.17 -12.81 1.15
C GLU A 64 -8.23 -11.93 -0.10
N ALA A 65 -8.51 -10.63 0.04
CA ALA A 65 -8.53 -9.71 -1.10
C ALA A 65 -7.17 -9.64 -1.83
N ALA A 66 -6.06 -9.59 -1.07
CA ALA A 66 -4.72 -9.61 -1.66
C ALA A 66 -4.41 -10.95 -2.35
N HIS A 67 -4.90 -12.07 -1.80
CA HIS A 67 -4.73 -13.39 -2.39
C HIS A 67 -5.51 -13.55 -3.69
N ASP A 68 -6.78 -13.14 -3.71
CA ASP A 68 -7.62 -13.19 -4.91
C ASP A 68 -7.07 -12.29 -6.01
N GLU A 69 -6.57 -11.09 -5.65
CA GLU A 69 -5.92 -10.21 -6.60
C GLU A 69 -4.64 -10.81 -7.17
N ALA A 70 -3.79 -11.40 -6.32
CA ALA A 70 -2.58 -12.08 -6.76
C ALA A 70 -2.93 -13.26 -7.68
N TRP A 71 -3.93 -14.07 -7.31
CA TRP A 71 -4.41 -15.19 -8.13
C TRP A 71 -4.85 -14.69 -9.51
N ARG A 72 -5.65 -13.62 -9.56
CA ARG A 72 -6.10 -13.01 -10.82
C ARG A 72 -4.93 -12.53 -11.65
N ILE A 73 -3.97 -11.81 -11.08
CA ILE A 73 -2.80 -11.31 -11.81
C ILE A 73 -1.97 -12.46 -12.40
N LEU A 74 -1.76 -13.53 -11.63
CA LEU A 74 -1.02 -14.71 -12.07
C LEU A 74 -1.77 -15.47 -13.15
N HIS A 75 -3.08 -15.64 -12.99
CA HIS A 75 -3.96 -16.26 -13.99
C HIS A 75 -3.95 -15.46 -15.30
N ASP A 76 -4.15 -14.16 -15.19
CA ASP A 76 -4.16 -13.22 -16.30
C ASP A 76 -2.80 -13.12 -16.99
N ASN A 77 -1.69 -13.62 -16.41
CA ASN A 77 -0.35 -13.63 -17.02
C ASN A 77 0.24 -15.05 -17.13
N ARG A 78 -0.63 -16.07 -17.20
CA ARG A 78 -0.23 -17.48 -17.14
C ARG A 78 0.71 -17.90 -18.28
N ASP A 79 0.46 -17.40 -19.48
CA ASP A 79 1.32 -17.56 -20.67
C ASP A 79 2.77 -17.12 -20.42
N ILE A 80 2.96 -16.02 -19.68
CA ILE A 80 4.28 -15.49 -19.35
C ILE A 80 4.97 -16.37 -18.29
N LEU A 81 4.20 -16.85 -17.30
CA LEU A 81 4.72 -17.77 -16.29
C LEU A 81 5.13 -19.12 -16.92
N ASP A 82 4.35 -19.63 -17.87
CA ASP A 82 4.70 -20.86 -18.59
C ASP A 82 6.01 -20.68 -19.37
N ARG A 83 6.21 -19.53 -20.03
CA ARG A 83 7.48 -19.19 -20.70
C ARG A 83 8.65 -19.13 -19.70
N LEU A 84 8.46 -18.46 -18.56
CA LEU A 84 9.47 -18.38 -17.50
C LEU A 84 9.91 -19.77 -17.04
N VAL A 85 8.94 -20.68 -16.83
CA VAL A 85 9.22 -22.05 -16.39
C VAL A 85 9.99 -22.83 -17.44
N LEU A 86 9.63 -22.71 -18.73
CA LEU A 86 10.37 -23.37 -19.82
C LEU A 86 11.83 -22.90 -19.87
N GLU A 87 12.08 -21.60 -19.78
CA GLU A 87 13.44 -21.05 -19.76
C GLU A 87 14.24 -21.50 -18.53
N LEU A 88 13.60 -21.59 -17.35
CA LEU A 88 14.22 -22.11 -16.13
C LEU A 88 14.53 -23.61 -16.21
N LEU A 89 13.72 -24.41 -16.91
CA LEU A 89 14.00 -25.82 -17.13
C LEU A 89 15.22 -26.04 -18.04
N GLU A 90 15.47 -25.12 -18.98
CA GLU A 90 16.62 -25.18 -19.87
C GLU A 90 17.92 -24.68 -19.22
N GLN A 91 17.84 -23.59 -18.44
CA GLN A 91 19.03 -22.90 -17.94
C GLN A 91 19.28 -23.02 -16.43
N GLU A 92 18.35 -23.60 -15.67
CA GLU A 92 18.33 -23.73 -14.20
C GLU A 92 18.28 -22.40 -13.43
N THR A 93 18.93 -21.35 -13.92
CA THR A 93 18.95 -20.00 -13.34
C THR A 93 18.89 -18.96 -14.45
N LEU A 94 18.08 -17.90 -14.23
CA LEU A 94 18.00 -16.74 -15.12
C LEU A 94 18.54 -15.49 -14.41
N ASN A 95 19.27 -14.67 -15.16
CA ASN A 95 19.73 -13.36 -14.67
C ASN A 95 18.66 -12.27 -14.88
N ALA A 96 18.96 -11.05 -14.41
CA ALA A 96 18.02 -9.92 -14.47
C ALA A 96 17.61 -9.51 -15.90
N GLU A 97 18.54 -9.53 -16.86
CA GLU A 97 18.24 -9.15 -18.25
C GLU A 97 17.35 -10.21 -18.95
N GLN A 98 17.59 -11.49 -18.65
CA GLN A 98 16.74 -12.59 -19.13
C GLN A 98 15.33 -12.49 -18.54
N LEU A 99 15.21 -12.28 -17.23
CA LEU A 99 13.91 -12.08 -16.59
C LEU A 99 13.16 -10.87 -17.14
N LYS A 100 13.88 -9.76 -17.38
CA LYS A 100 13.29 -8.57 -18.00
C LYS A 100 12.67 -8.90 -19.35
N THR A 101 13.40 -9.65 -20.19
CA THR A 101 12.93 -10.11 -21.51
C THR A 101 11.68 -10.98 -21.40
N VAL A 102 11.63 -11.92 -20.44
CA VAL A 102 10.45 -12.75 -20.20
C VAL A 102 9.24 -11.90 -19.80
N PHE A 103 9.45 -10.90 -18.93
CA PHE A 103 8.39 -10.07 -18.38
C PHE A 103 7.99 -8.85 -19.24
N GLU A 104 8.57 -8.64 -20.43
CA GLU A 104 8.19 -7.53 -21.32
C GLU A 104 6.69 -7.51 -21.66
N GLY A 105 6.10 -8.71 -21.81
CA GLY A 105 4.69 -8.88 -22.15
C GLY A 105 3.71 -8.75 -20.98
N VAL A 106 4.18 -8.43 -19.76
CA VAL A 106 3.32 -8.43 -18.56
C VAL A 106 2.17 -7.46 -18.71
N ARG A 107 0.96 -7.99 -18.56
CA ARG A 107 -0.30 -7.23 -18.54
C ARG A 107 -0.43 -6.56 -17.19
N LYS A 108 -0.13 -5.26 -17.15
CA LYS A 108 -0.20 -4.43 -15.94
C LYS A 108 -1.67 -4.17 -15.57
N GLN A 109 -1.98 -4.32 -14.29
CA GLN A 109 -3.27 -3.93 -13.74
C GLN A 109 -3.43 -2.41 -13.75
N PRO A 110 -4.66 -1.89 -13.88
CA PRO A 110 -4.90 -0.47 -13.72
C PRO A 110 -4.46 0.00 -12.32
N PRO A 111 -4.05 1.28 -12.18
CA PRO A 111 -3.76 1.86 -10.87
C PRO A 111 -4.94 1.64 -9.91
N ARG A 112 -4.63 1.28 -8.67
CA ARG A 112 -5.66 1.18 -7.63
C ARG A 112 -6.22 2.58 -7.34
N PRO A 113 -7.53 2.69 -7.06
CA PRO A 113 -8.09 3.94 -6.58
C PRO A 113 -7.39 4.36 -5.28
N VAL A 114 -7.28 5.67 -5.05
CA VAL A 114 -6.71 6.21 -3.81
C VAL A 114 -7.52 5.71 -2.63
N TRP A 115 -6.85 5.07 -1.67
CA TRP A 115 -7.49 4.62 -0.45
C TRP A 115 -7.79 5.81 0.45
N LEU A 116 -9.06 5.96 0.82
CA LEU A 116 -9.51 6.94 1.78
C LEU A 116 -9.79 6.24 3.10
N SER A 117 -9.38 6.88 4.19
CA SER A 117 -9.55 6.34 5.56
C SER A 117 -10.99 6.42 6.08
N SER A 118 -11.88 7.09 5.35
CA SER A 118 -13.31 7.08 5.61
C SER A 118 -14.06 7.55 4.36
N ASP A 119 -15.22 6.96 4.13
CA ASP A 119 -16.17 7.33 3.07
C ASP A 119 -16.66 8.78 3.15
N ARG A 120 -16.56 9.39 4.35
CA ARG A 120 -16.98 10.78 4.60
C ARG A 120 -15.91 11.81 4.25
N ARG A 121 -14.69 11.40 3.90
CA ARG A 121 -13.56 12.30 3.62
C ARG A 121 -13.40 12.48 2.12
N THR A 122 -13.84 13.61 1.58
CA THR A 122 -13.63 13.96 0.17
C THR A 122 -12.21 14.44 -0.07
N VAL A 123 -11.63 14.08 -1.22
CA VAL A 123 -10.37 14.68 -1.68
C VAL A 123 -10.62 16.15 -2.00
N SER A 124 -9.74 17.02 -1.51
CA SER A 124 -9.81 18.44 -1.80
C SER A 124 -9.28 18.71 -3.21
N GLU A 125 -10.09 19.34 -4.05
CA GLU A 125 -9.68 19.85 -5.36
C GLU A 125 -8.88 21.17 -5.26
N LEU A 126 -8.77 21.74 -4.06
CA LEU A 126 -7.99 22.96 -3.86
C LEU A 126 -6.50 22.66 -4.08
N PRO A 127 -5.78 23.50 -4.84
CA PRO A 127 -4.34 23.34 -5.03
C PRO A 127 -3.60 23.53 -3.70
N PRO A 128 -2.35 23.06 -3.60
CA PRO A 128 -1.49 23.34 -2.45
C PRO A 128 -1.45 24.82 -2.10
N VAL A 129 -1.40 25.13 -0.80
CA VAL A 129 -1.30 26.51 -0.33
C VAL A 129 0.02 27.10 -0.83
N GLN A 130 -0.08 28.16 -1.62
CA GLN A 130 1.08 28.88 -2.13
C GLN A 130 1.68 29.73 -1.02
N THR A 131 2.98 29.55 -0.75
CA THR A 131 3.75 30.41 0.15
C THR A 131 3.84 31.83 -0.42
N PRO A 132 4.10 32.86 0.42
CA PRO A 132 4.27 34.23 -0.07
C PRO A 132 5.35 34.36 -1.16
N ALA A 133 6.42 33.57 -1.07
CA ALA A 133 7.49 33.56 -2.07
C ALA A 133 7.04 32.97 -3.41
N GLU A 134 6.25 31.89 -3.39
CA GLU A 134 5.72 31.26 -4.60
C GLU A 134 4.69 32.16 -5.29
N ARG A 135 3.82 32.83 -4.52
CA ARG A 135 2.89 33.83 -5.07
C ARG A 135 3.62 34.97 -5.76
N ALA A 136 4.66 35.51 -5.11
CA ALA A 136 5.46 36.59 -5.68
C ALA A 136 6.25 36.13 -6.93
N ALA A 137 6.67 34.86 -7.00
CA ALA A 137 7.32 34.29 -8.19
C ALA A 137 6.34 34.17 -9.36
N ILE A 138 5.13 33.65 -9.12
CA ILE A 138 4.07 33.60 -10.13
C ILE A 138 3.73 35.01 -10.63
N GLU A 139 3.62 36.00 -9.73
CA GLU A 139 3.39 37.41 -10.09
C GLU A 139 4.51 37.99 -10.97
N ARG A 140 5.75 37.51 -10.81
CA ARG A 140 6.90 37.88 -11.67
C ARG A 140 6.98 37.05 -12.96
N GLY A 141 6.05 36.12 -13.20
CA GLY A 141 6.09 35.19 -14.33
C GLY A 141 7.16 34.10 -14.21
N GLU A 142 7.68 33.89 -13.00
CA GLU A 142 8.65 32.83 -12.68
C GLU A 142 7.91 31.56 -12.26
N ASP A 143 8.35 30.39 -12.72
CA ASP A 143 7.83 29.12 -12.21
C ASP A 143 8.33 28.90 -10.77
N PRO A 144 7.44 28.92 -9.76
CA PRO A 144 7.83 28.72 -8.36
C PRO A 144 8.41 27.34 -8.08
N ASN A 145 8.17 26.36 -8.95
CA ASN A 145 8.61 24.98 -8.80
C ASN A 145 9.96 24.69 -9.47
N ALA A 146 10.45 25.60 -10.32
CA ALA A 146 11.69 25.40 -11.10
C ALA A 146 12.95 25.21 -10.23
N LYS A 147 12.94 25.65 -8.97
CA LYS A 147 14.07 25.53 -8.03
C LYS A 147 13.93 24.40 -7.00
N ARG A 148 12.79 23.69 -6.96
CA ARG A 148 12.53 22.57 -6.03
C ARG A 148 13.04 21.22 -6.55
N ALA A 149 13.91 21.21 -7.57
CA ALA A 149 14.63 20.03 -8.00
C ALA A 149 15.69 19.61 -6.94
N TRP A 150 15.22 19.24 -5.75
CA TRP A 150 15.78 18.04 -5.12
C TRP A 150 15.57 16.92 -6.14
N GLU A 151 16.47 15.93 -6.22
CA GLU A 151 16.14 14.65 -6.86
C GLU A 151 15.06 13.95 -6.01
N GLU A 152 13.90 14.57 -5.87
CA GLU A 152 12.66 13.85 -5.71
C GLU A 152 12.63 12.92 -6.92
N HIS A 153 12.66 11.62 -6.66
CA HIS A 153 12.04 10.67 -7.55
C HIS A 153 10.54 10.80 -7.25
N PRO A 154 9.80 11.75 -7.87
CA PRO A 154 8.36 11.73 -7.74
C PRO A 154 7.90 10.33 -8.18
N PRO A 155 6.84 9.78 -7.57
CA PRO A 155 6.24 8.58 -8.10
C PRO A 155 6.01 8.81 -9.61
N GLN A 156 6.48 7.87 -10.42
CA GLN A 156 6.47 7.98 -11.90
C GLN A 156 5.05 8.26 -12.45
N ALA A 157 4.03 8.04 -11.64
CA ALA A 157 2.69 8.60 -11.80
C ALA A 157 2.17 9.11 -10.44
N VAL A 158 1.67 10.34 -10.40
CA VAL A 158 0.70 10.75 -9.39
C VAL A 158 -0.58 10.00 -9.71
N ILE A 159 -1.12 9.23 -8.75
CA ILE A 159 -2.43 8.62 -8.92
C ILE A 159 -3.43 9.78 -8.99
N GLU A 160 -3.86 10.13 -10.20
CA GLU A 160 -4.90 11.13 -10.41
C GLU A 160 -6.18 10.63 -9.74
N VAL A 161 -6.64 11.39 -8.74
CA VAL A 161 -7.95 11.13 -8.14
C VAL A 161 -9.00 11.54 -9.17
N PRO A 162 -9.91 10.65 -9.60
CA PRO A 162 -10.97 11.02 -10.53
C PRO A 162 -11.82 12.15 -9.94
N PRO A 163 -12.15 13.20 -10.71
CA PRO A 163 -13.00 14.29 -10.25
C PRO A 163 -14.36 13.74 -9.78
N GLY A 164 -14.71 13.98 -8.52
CA GLY A 164 -15.99 13.55 -7.96
C GLY A 164 -16.11 12.05 -7.63
N GLY A 165 -14.99 11.34 -7.43
CA GLY A 165 -14.99 9.93 -7.00
C GLY A 165 -15.77 9.73 -5.69
N GLN A 166 -16.96 9.13 -5.79
CA GLN A 166 -17.69 8.55 -4.66
C GLN A 166 -17.26 7.10 -4.45
N VAL A 167 -17.26 6.69 -3.19
CA VAL A 167 -17.04 5.32 -2.73
C VAL A 167 -18.32 4.49 -2.89
N GLY A 168 -18.21 3.28 -3.45
CA GLY A 168 -19.22 2.23 -3.27
C GLY A 168 -19.61 1.45 -4.52
N GLY A 169 -19.09 0.22 -4.59
CA GLY A 169 -19.73 -0.98 -5.11
C GLY A 169 -19.30 -2.14 -4.22
#